data_AF-A0A1X0QP84-F1
#
_entry.id   AF-A0A1X0QP84-F1
#
_cell.length_a   1.000
_cell.length_b   1.000
_cell.length_c   1.000
_cell.angle_alpha   90.00
_cell.angle_beta   90.00
_cell.angle_gamma   90.00
#
_symmetry.space_group_name_H-M   'P 1'
#
loop_
_entity.id
_entity.type
_entity.pdbx_description
1 polymer ?
#
loop_
_entity_poly.entity_id
_entity_poly.type
_entity_poly.pdbx_seq_one_letter_code
_entity_poly.pdbx_strand_id
1 'polypeptide(L)'
;MVSSSFSPLRINYYDVRNVINVRLMKLSRRAVLDRVSAQIWIEELAKKGAKILFKVYEDGSFLISWVAQWQMKEAEEGRIDSTHKACKPFNDPKKDGYLLTIVVRSSITNKRLPVCFFVTDNEIIPTLHQWLSWLKDSFNLNVKRIMVDCSPTEFAAIREVSDNVDILLCHWHIKRAWETHIKRGVKISKSTYDTKLAEDRVRANLNSMMYSETPEAFDLAHQLFLAENKEFEVFLAYFNKSYHNQLKTFYFGRSRSLHVDRLACLLSQVVALGYWQDTIKVANDFGGFRLTVNQEKKRRAAYCIDYDVACSMVE
;
A
#
# COMPACT_ATOMS: atom_id res chain seq x y z
N MET A 1 6.07 59.29 0.79
CA MET A 1 6.39 57.98 0.18
C MET A 1 5.53 56.94 0.86
N VAL A 2 4.60 56.33 0.12
CA VAL A 2 3.80 55.21 0.62
C VAL A 2 4.70 53.98 0.59
N SER A 3 5.10 53.50 1.76
CA SER A 3 5.80 52.22 1.92
C SER A 3 4.81 51.12 1.55
N SER A 4 4.98 50.51 0.38
CA SER A 4 4.26 49.29 0.03
C SER A 4 4.85 48.14 0.85
N SER A 5 4.15 47.71 1.88
CA SER A 5 4.44 46.46 2.57
C SER A 5 4.18 45.30 1.61
N PHE A 6 5.23 44.83 0.92
CA PHE A 6 5.19 43.52 0.28
C PHE A 6 5.18 42.47 1.39
N SER A 7 4.00 41.91 1.67
CA SER A 7 3.92 40.66 2.42
C SER A 7 4.44 39.54 1.52
N PRO A 8 5.47 38.78 1.92
CA PRO A 8 5.89 37.61 1.13
C PRO A 8 4.72 36.62 1.11
N LEU A 9 4.21 36.35 -0.09
CA LEU A 9 3.16 35.37 -0.35
C LEU A 9 3.66 33.99 0.10
N ARG A 10 3.39 33.60 1.34
CA ARG A 10 3.61 32.23 1.82
C ARG A 10 2.67 31.30 1.04
N ILE A 11 3.21 30.64 0.01
CA ILE A 11 2.47 29.64 -0.75
C ILE A 11 2.13 28.48 0.19
N ASN A 12 0.84 28.29 0.47
CA ASN A 12 0.38 27.22 1.34
C ASN A 12 0.55 25.86 0.64
N TYR A 13 1.09 24.87 1.36
CA TYR A 13 1.19 23.47 0.89
C TYR A 13 -0.15 22.95 0.33
N TYR A 14 -1.26 23.28 0.98
CA TYR A 14 -2.59 22.86 0.54
C TYR A 14 -2.98 23.50 -0.80
N ASP A 15 -2.56 24.72 -1.08
CA ASP A 15 -2.84 25.40 -2.35
C ASP A 15 -2.05 24.77 -3.49
N VAL A 16 -0.76 24.48 -3.28
CA VAL A 16 0.07 23.73 -4.25
C VAL A 16 -0.52 22.35 -4.52
N ARG A 17 -0.89 21.63 -3.45
CA ARG A 17 -1.53 20.32 -3.55
C ARG A 17 -2.85 20.38 -4.31
N ASN A 18 -3.67 21.41 -4.07
CA ASN A 18 -4.94 21.60 -4.77
C ASN A 18 -4.72 21.91 -6.25
N VAL A 19 -3.77 22.76 -6.60
CA VAL A 19 -3.42 23.08 -8.00
C VAL A 19 -2.92 21.82 -8.73
N ILE A 20 -2.03 21.04 -8.11
CA ILE A 20 -1.56 19.76 -8.66
C ILE A 20 -2.74 18.80 -8.85
N ASN A 21 -3.64 18.69 -7.85
CA ASN A 21 -4.82 17.84 -7.94
C ASN A 21 -5.76 18.24 -9.10
N VAL A 22 -6.00 19.55 -9.28
CA VAL A 22 -6.83 20.07 -10.39
C VAL A 22 -6.17 19.76 -11.73
N ARG A 23 -4.85 19.94 -11.84
CA ARG A 23 -4.11 19.63 -13.08
C ARG A 23 -4.14 18.14 -13.39
N LEU A 24 -3.94 17.29 -12.38
CA LEU A 24 -4.04 15.83 -12.52
C LEU A 24 -5.47 15.41 -12.92
N MET A 25 -6.51 16.01 -12.35
CA MET A 25 -7.90 15.71 -12.75
C MET A 25 -8.15 16.04 -14.22
N LYS A 26 -7.68 17.21 -14.69
CA LYS A 26 -7.80 17.59 -16.11
C LYS A 26 -7.05 16.64 -17.03
N LEU A 27 -5.85 16.19 -16.63
CA LEU A 27 -5.05 15.25 -17.42
C LEU A 27 -5.63 13.83 -17.40
N SER A 28 -6.20 13.39 -16.29
CA SER A 28 -6.74 12.04 -16.14
C SER A 28 -8.06 11.84 -16.87
N ARG A 29 -8.88 12.88 -16.99
CA ARG A 29 -10.21 12.74 -17.58
C ARG A 29 -10.13 12.72 -19.10
N ARG A 30 -10.42 11.56 -19.71
CA ARG A 30 -10.40 11.38 -21.18
C ARG A 30 -11.78 11.42 -21.83
N ALA A 31 -12.84 11.15 -21.06
CA ALA A 31 -14.22 11.19 -21.54
C ALA A 31 -15.17 11.61 -20.42
N VAL A 32 -16.40 12.03 -20.77
CA VAL A 32 -17.42 12.41 -19.79
C VAL A 32 -17.91 11.22 -18.97
N LEU A 33 -17.93 10.01 -19.55
CA LEU A 33 -18.31 8.77 -18.85
C LEU A 33 -17.07 8.09 -18.27
N ASP A 34 -17.12 7.70 -16.99
CA ASP A 34 -15.99 7.09 -16.27
C ASP A 34 -15.45 5.84 -16.97
N ARG A 35 -16.36 4.95 -17.39
CA ARG A 35 -16.03 3.72 -18.11
C ARG A 35 -15.27 4.00 -19.41
N VAL A 36 -15.74 4.96 -20.19
CA VAL A 36 -15.12 5.34 -21.47
C VAL A 36 -13.75 5.97 -21.21
N SER A 37 -13.65 6.82 -20.18
CA SER A 37 -12.38 7.44 -19.77
C SER A 37 -11.34 6.39 -19.39
N ALA A 38 -11.73 5.38 -18.60
CA ALA A 38 -10.87 4.27 -18.21
C ALA A 38 -10.49 3.38 -19.40
N GLN A 39 -11.43 3.10 -20.31
CA GLN A 39 -11.15 2.31 -21.51
C GLN A 39 -10.09 2.98 -22.39
N ILE A 40 -10.18 4.29 -22.62
CA ILE A 40 -9.18 5.05 -23.39
C ILE A 40 -7.79 4.92 -22.75
N TRP A 41 -7.70 5.03 -21.41
CA TRP A 41 -6.43 4.83 -20.71
C TRP A 41 -5.84 3.44 -20.92
N ILE A 42 -6.67 2.42 -20.86
CA ILE A 42 -6.23 1.03 -21.04
C ILE A 42 -5.77 0.77 -22.47
N GLU A 43 -6.46 1.31 -23.47
CA GLU A 43 -6.05 1.25 -24.87
C GLU A 43 -4.73 1.99 -25.10
N GLU A 44 -4.53 3.17 -24.48
CA GLU A 44 -3.25 3.89 -24.53
C GLU A 44 -2.10 3.09 -23.92
N LEU A 45 -2.34 2.39 -22.81
CA LEU A 45 -1.34 1.52 -22.18
C LEU A 45 -1.02 0.30 -23.04
N ALA A 46 -2.03 -0.33 -23.64
CA ALA A 46 -1.84 -1.42 -24.59
C ALA A 46 -0.99 -0.99 -25.79
N LYS A 47 -1.25 0.18 -26.36
CA LYS A 47 -0.44 0.77 -27.45
C LYS A 47 1.01 1.01 -27.06
N LYS A 48 1.29 1.23 -25.77
CA LYS A 48 2.65 1.35 -25.21
C LYS A 48 3.28 0.00 -24.83
N GLY A 49 2.67 -1.12 -25.23
CA GLY A 49 3.19 -2.46 -24.99
C GLY A 49 2.86 -3.05 -23.62
N ALA A 50 1.96 -2.44 -22.84
CA ALA A 50 1.49 -3.04 -21.60
C ALA A 50 0.61 -4.27 -21.90
N LYS A 51 0.75 -5.33 -21.08
CA LYS A 51 -0.24 -6.41 -21.07
C LYS A 51 -1.42 -5.99 -20.23
N ILE A 52 -2.62 -6.25 -20.73
CA ILE A 52 -3.87 -5.76 -20.18
C ILE A 52 -4.81 -6.94 -19.89
N LEU A 53 -5.56 -6.83 -18.80
CA LEU A 53 -6.79 -7.58 -18.56
C LEU A 53 -7.92 -6.57 -18.33
N PHE A 54 -8.90 -6.51 -19.20
CA PHE A 54 -10.02 -5.58 -19.06
C PHE A 54 -11.34 -6.31 -19.34
N LYS A 55 -12.23 -6.34 -18.36
CA LYS A 55 -13.56 -6.95 -18.49
C LYS A 55 -14.57 -6.17 -17.68
N VAL A 56 -15.74 -5.96 -18.28
CA VAL A 56 -16.93 -5.40 -17.63
C VAL A 56 -18.02 -6.45 -17.79
N TYR A 57 -18.68 -6.80 -16.69
CA TYR A 57 -19.73 -7.81 -16.66
C TYR A 57 -21.11 -7.16 -16.84
N GLU A 58 -22.13 -7.97 -17.12
CA GLU A 58 -23.49 -7.51 -17.36
C GLU A 58 -24.11 -6.81 -16.14
N ASP A 59 -23.76 -7.25 -14.94
CA ASP A 59 -24.17 -6.62 -13.67
C ASP A 59 -23.45 -5.29 -13.40
N GLY A 60 -22.56 -4.88 -14.30
CA GLY A 60 -21.79 -3.65 -14.20
C GLY A 60 -20.54 -3.75 -13.34
N SER A 61 -20.25 -4.91 -12.74
CA SER A 61 -18.96 -5.15 -12.09
C SER A 61 -17.84 -5.13 -13.12
N PHE A 62 -16.62 -4.88 -12.69
CA PHE A 62 -15.49 -4.81 -13.60
C PHE A 62 -14.20 -5.31 -12.98
N LEU A 63 -13.27 -5.65 -13.86
CA LEU A 63 -11.90 -5.91 -13.53
C LEU A 63 -10.98 -5.27 -14.56
N ILE A 64 -9.94 -4.61 -14.08
CA ILE A 64 -8.96 -3.88 -14.89
C ILE A 64 -7.59 -4.17 -14.32
N SER A 65 -6.73 -4.81 -15.09
CA SER A 65 -5.32 -5.00 -14.76
C SER A 65 -4.44 -4.52 -15.89
N TRP A 66 -3.28 -3.99 -15.53
CA TRP A 66 -2.21 -3.76 -16.48
C TRP A 66 -0.84 -3.97 -15.85
N VAL A 67 0.10 -4.36 -16.71
CA VAL A 67 1.50 -4.55 -16.39
C VAL A 67 2.33 -3.96 -17.53
N ALA A 68 3.20 -3.00 -17.24
CA ALA A 68 4.12 -2.52 -18.27
C ALA A 68 5.22 -3.57 -18.51
N GLN A 69 5.62 -3.74 -19.78
CA GLN A 69 6.53 -4.80 -20.21
C GLN A 69 7.90 -4.79 -19.49
N TRP A 70 8.38 -3.61 -19.10
CA TRP A 70 9.65 -3.47 -18.37
C TRP A 70 9.56 -3.91 -16.90
N GLN A 71 8.35 -3.97 -16.32
CA GLN A 71 8.17 -4.19 -14.89
C GLN A 71 8.32 -5.66 -14.47
N MET A 72 8.07 -6.63 -15.36
CA MET A 72 8.05 -8.06 -15.00
C MET A 72 9.35 -8.82 -15.28
N LYS A 73 10.35 -8.21 -15.93
CA LYS A 73 11.65 -8.88 -16.19
C LYS A 73 12.48 -9.14 -14.92
N GLU A 74 12.06 -8.61 -13.77
CA GLU A 74 12.89 -8.45 -12.57
C GLU A 74 12.40 -9.25 -11.34
N ALA A 75 11.45 -10.18 -11.48
CA ALA A 75 10.71 -10.74 -10.34
C ALA A 75 10.95 -12.25 -10.10
N GLU A 76 11.67 -12.59 -9.02
CA GLU A 76 11.69 -13.94 -8.43
C GLU A 76 10.70 -14.09 -7.25
N GLU A 77 10.41 -12.99 -6.55
CA GLU A 77 9.48 -12.93 -5.41
C GLU A 77 8.50 -11.77 -5.57
N GLY A 78 7.22 -11.99 -5.24
CA GLY A 78 6.17 -11.00 -5.36
C GLY A 78 5.33 -10.88 -4.08
N ARG A 79 4.87 -9.68 -3.78
CA ARG A 79 3.92 -9.39 -2.71
C ARG A 79 2.67 -8.79 -3.31
N ILE A 80 1.50 -9.24 -2.86
CA ILE A 80 0.23 -8.60 -3.17
C ILE A 80 -0.08 -7.63 -2.02
N ASP A 81 -0.37 -6.38 -2.36
CA ASP A 81 -0.78 -5.34 -1.41
C ASP A 81 -2.16 -4.84 -1.84
N SER A 82 -3.16 -4.94 -0.95
CA SER A 82 -4.51 -4.49 -1.25
C SER A 82 -4.85 -3.18 -0.55
N THR A 83 -5.28 -2.22 -1.36
CA THR A 83 -5.77 -0.93 -0.92
C THR A 83 -7.27 -0.88 -1.13
N HIS A 84 -8.02 -0.99 -0.03
CA HIS A 84 -9.47 -0.88 -0.03
C HIS A 84 -9.89 0.58 -0.23
N LYS A 85 -11.04 0.80 -0.88
CA LYS A 85 -11.59 2.15 -1.15
C LYS A 85 -10.67 3.03 -2.00
N ALA A 86 -9.85 2.40 -2.85
CA ALA A 86 -8.91 3.09 -3.71
C ALA A 86 -9.61 3.95 -4.76
N CYS A 87 -10.76 3.48 -5.27
CA CYS A 87 -11.51 4.20 -6.28
C CYS A 87 -13.03 4.14 -6.12
N LYS A 88 -13.74 4.92 -6.94
CA LYS A 88 -15.19 4.79 -7.14
C LYS A 88 -15.49 3.91 -8.35
N PRO A 89 -16.37 2.91 -8.23
CA PRO A 89 -16.81 2.08 -9.36
C PRO A 89 -17.50 2.90 -10.45
N PHE A 90 -17.56 2.36 -11.67
CA PHE A 90 -18.19 3.04 -12.81
C PHE A 90 -19.69 3.26 -12.63
N ASN A 91 -20.39 2.28 -12.05
CA ASN A 91 -21.84 2.20 -12.09
C ASN A 91 -22.51 2.58 -10.77
N ASP A 92 -21.78 2.54 -9.66
CA ASP A 92 -22.31 2.92 -8.35
C ASP A 92 -21.29 3.75 -7.54
N PRO A 93 -21.45 5.08 -7.50
CA PRO A 93 -20.54 5.96 -6.76
C PRO A 93 -20.66 5.80 -5.24
N LYS A 94 -21.70 5.12 -4.73
CA LYS A 94 -21.84 4.82 -3.30
C LYS A 94 -21.00 3.62 -2.88
N LYS A 95 -20.66 2.73 -3.82
CA LYS A 95 -19.74 1.62 -3.58
C LYS A 95 -18.29 2.09 -3.59
N ASP A 96 -17.42 1.22 -3.10
CA ASP A 96 -15.98 1.44 -3.04
C ASP A 96 -15.31 0.39 -3.94
N GLY A 97 -14.34 0.83 -4.73
CA GLY A 97 -13.46 -0.03 -5.53
C GLY A 97 -12.17 -0.36 -4.78
N TYR A 98 -11.55 -1.44 -5.20
CA TYR A 98 -10.35 -2.05 -4.64
C TYR A 98 -9.20 -1.90 -5.62
N LEU A 99 -8.02 -1.59 -5.10
CA LEU A 99 -6.76 -1.65 -5.84
C LEU A 99 -5.91 -2.74 -5.22
N LEU A 100 -5.53 -3.74 -5.99
CA LEU A 100 -4.50 -4.70 -5.63
C LEU A 100 -3.26 -4.40 -6.46
N THR A 101 -2.10 -4.40 -5.82
CA THR A 101 -0.81 -4.15 -6.47
C THR A 101 0.12 -5.31 -6.22
N ILE A 102 0.74 -5.83 -7.27
CA ILE A 102 1.88 -6.73 -7.11
C ILE A 102 3.14 -5.89 -7.00
N VAL A 103 3.86 -6.08 -5.91
CA VAL A 103 5.10 -5.41 -5.58
C VAL A 103 6.21 -6.45 -5.53
N VAL A 104 7.25 -6.27 -6.33
CA VAL A 104 8.42 -7.16 -6.35
C VAL A 104 9.64 -6.42 -5.84
N ARG A 105 10.70 -7.14 -5.48
CA ARG A 105 11.98 -6.52 -5.16
C ARG A 105 12.79 -6.37 -6.44
N SER A 106 13.17 -5.14 -6.80
CA SER A 106 14.01 -4.89 -7.97
C SER A 106 15.43 -5.36 -7.70
N SER A 107 15.99 -6.18 -8.61
CA SER A 107 17.38 -6.65 -8.51
C SER A 107 18.39 -5.50 -8.67
N ILE A 108 18.03 -4.49 -9.47
CA ILE A 108 18.84 -3.31 -9.76
C ILE A 108 18.88 -2.35 -8.57
N THR A 109 17.72 -1.92 -8.06
CA THR A 109 17.66 -0.86 -7.04
C THR A 109 17.61 -1.39 -5.61
N ASN A 110 17.37 -2.70 -5.44
CA ASN A 110 17.07 -3.34 -4.17
C ASN A 110 15.82 -2.78 -3.44
N LYS A 111 15.04 -1.93 -4.12
CA LYS A 111 13.79 -1.34 -3.61
C LYS A 111 12.58 -2.17 -4.03
N ARG A 112 11.46 -1.93 -3.34
CA ARG A 112 10.14 -2.46 -3.72
C ARG A 112 9.59 -1.69 -4.92
N LEU A 113 9.22 -2.43 -5.96
CA LEU A 113 8.73 -1.92 -7.23
C LEU A 113 7.32 -2.48 -7.48
N PRO A 114 6.28 -1.64 -7.63
CA PRO A 114 4.99 -2.11 -8.12
C PRO A 114 5.12 -2.49 -9.60
N VAL A 115 4.64 -3.68 -9.96
CA VAL A 115 4.78 -4.24 -11.31
C VAL A 115 3.46 -4.58 -11.98
N CYS A 116 2.42 -4.84 -11.19
CA CYS A 116 1.07 -5.05 -11.68
C CYS A 116 0.11 -4.22 -10.83
N PHE A 117 -0.82 -3.56 -11.50
CA PHE A 117 -1.96 -2.92 -10.85
C PHE A 117 -3.23 -3.63 -11.27
N PHE A 118 -4.13 -3.83 -10.32
CA PHE A 118 -5.42 -4.48 -10.51
C PHE A 118 -6.50 -3.70 -9.79
N VAL A 119 -7.53 -3.30 -10.52
CA VAL A 119 -8.64 -2.49 -10.02
C VAL A 119 -9.94 -3.24 -10.29
N THR A 120 -10.74 -3.40 -9.24
CA THR A 120 -12.06 -4.03 -9.33
C THR A 120 -13.01 -3.39 -8.33
N ASP A 121 -14.32 -3.49 -8.57
CA ASP A 121 -15.36 -3.18 -7.59
C ASP A 121 -15.89 -4.41 -6.86
N ASN A 122 -15.32 -5.59 -7.11
CA ASN A 122 -15.78 -6.87 -6.56
C ASN A 122 -14.62 -7.77 -6.13
N GLU A 123 -14.09 -7.54 -4.91
CA GLU A 123 -13.01 -8.34 -4.28
C GLU A 123 -13.55 -9.71 -3.77
N ILE A 124 -13.93 -10.59 -4.71
CA ILE A 124 -14.40 -11.95 -4.46
C ILE A 124 -13.46 -12.99 -5.09
N ILE A 125 -13.55 -14.25 -4.62
CA ILE A 125 -12.67 -15.34 -5.06
C ILE A 125 -12.65 -15.49 -6.59
N PRO A 126 -13.79 -15.56 -7.32
CA PRO A 126 -13.76 -15.72 -8.77
C PRO A 126 -13.03 -14.59 -9.53
N THR A 127 -13.19 -13.35 -9.06
CA THR A 127 -12.53 -12.19 -9.64
C THR A 127 -11.02 -12.24 -9.44
N LEU A 128 -10.59 -12.57 -8.22
CA LEU A 128 -9.17 -12.71 -7.88
C LEU A 128 -8.55 -13.90 -8.58
N HIS A 129 -9.25 -15.03 -8.65
CA HIS A 129 -8.83 -16.21 -9.40
C HIS A 129 -8.59 -15.86 -10.86
N GLN A 130 -9.55 -15.20 -11.52
CA GLN A 130 -9.40 -14.81 -12.93
C GLN A 130 -8.18 -13.91 -13.15
N TRP A 131 -7.95 -12.95 -12.25
CA TRP A 131 -6.79 -12.07 -12.32
C TRP A 131 -5.46 -12.82 -12.11
N LEU A 132 -5.39 -13.68 -11.09
CA LEU A 132 -4.21 -14.46 -10.74
C LEU A 132 -3.88 -15.51 -11.82
N SER A 133 -4.88 -16.19 -12.40
CA SER A 133 -4.69 -17.07 -13.56
C SER A 133 -4.14 -16.31 -14.75
N TRP A 134 -4.72 -15.14 -15.08
CA TRP A 134 -4.22 -14.30 -16.17
C TRP A 134 -2.76 -13.90 -15.95
N LEU A 135 -2.37 -13.57 -14.72
CA LEU A 135 -0.97 -13.26 -14.38
C LEU A 135 -0.06 -14.48 -14.55
N LYS A 136 -0.48 -15.65 -14.05
CA LYS A 136 0.27 -16.90 -14.18
C LYS A 136 0.51 -17.23 -15.65
N ASP A 137 -0.53 -17.20 -16.47
CA ASP A 137 -0.48 -17.54 -17.88
C ASP A 137 0.30 -16.50 -18.70
N SER A 138 0.13 -15.22 -18.36
CA SER A 138 0.74 -14.12 -19.12
C SER A 138 2.23 -13.96 -18.84
N PHE A 139 2.72 -14.37 -17.67
CA PHE A 139 4.08 -14.06 -17.22
C PHE A 139 4.88 -15.27 -16.74
N ASN A 140 4.29 -16.47 -16.77
CA ASN A 140 4.89 -17.69 -16.23
C ASN A 140 5.43 -17.47 -14.80
N LEU A 141 4.64 -16.78 -13.98
CA LEU A 141 5.02 -16.37 -12.63
C LEU A 141 5.21 -17.62 -11.75
N ASN A 142 6.47 -18.04 -11.57
CA ASN A 142 6.84 -19.07 -10.61
C ASN A 142 7.26 -18.43 -9.28
N VAL A 143 6.29 -17.77 -8.63
CA VAL A 143 6.54 -17.08 -7.37
C VAL A 143 6.59 -18.12 -6.25
N LYS A 144 7.69 -18.18 -5.50
CA LYS A 144 7.81 -19.10 -4.35
C LYS A 144 6.94 -18.67 -3.17
N ARG A 145 6.72 -17.37 -3.04
CA ARG A 145 6.10 -16.77 -1.86
C ARG A 145 5.32 -15.52 -2.21
N ILE A 146 4.09 -15.45 -1.71
CA ILE A 146 3.21 -14.29 -1.84
C ILE A 146 2.87 -13.78 -0.46
N MET A 147 3.22 -12.52 -0.18
CA MET A 147 2.70 -11.84 1.00
C MET A 147 1.35 -11.21 0.65
N VAL A 148 0.33 -11.44 1.48
CA VAL A 148 -1.02 -10.88 1.36
C VAL A 148 -1.38 -10.07 2.59
N ASP A 149 -2.39 -9.23 2.45
CA ASP A 149 -3.06 -8.67 3.60
C ASP A 149 -3.96 -9.78 4.18
N CYS A 150 -4.37 -9.72 5.43
CA CYS A 150 -5.03 -10.86 6.09
C CYS A 150 -6.49 -11.04 5.59
N SER A 151 -6.63 -11.29 4.29
CA SER A 151 -7.84 -11.43 3.50
C SER A 151 -8.04 -12.92 3.20
N PRO A 152 -9.08 -13.54 3.77
CA PRO A 152 -9.44 -14.92 3.46
C PRO A 152 -9.73 -15.12 1.99
N THR A 153 -10.28 -14.09 1.33
CA THR A 153 -10.56 -14.08 -0.11
C THR A 153 -9.27 -14.18 -0.92
N GLU A 154 -8.25 -13.38 -0.60
CA GLU A 154 -6.95 -13.43 -1.28
C GLU A 154 -6.27 -14.78 -1.05
N PHE A 155 -6.29 -15.26 0.20
CA PHE A 155 -5.73 -16.57 0.54
C PHE A 155 -6.36 -17.70 -0.26
N ALA A 156 -7.70 -17.77 -0.30
CA ALA A 156 -8.43 -18.79 -1.04
C ALA A 156 -8.16 -18.72 -2.55
N ALA A 157 -8.22 -17.52 -3.13
CA ALA A 157 -7.97 -17.36 -4.56
C ALA A 157 -6.53 -17.72 -4.97
N ILE A 158 -5.52 -17.42 -4.13
CA ILE A 158 -4.13 -17.82 -4.40
C ILE A 158 -4.00 -19.34 -4.35
N ARG A 159 -4.62 -20.00 -3.35
CA ARG A 159 -4.57 -21.46 -3.24
C ARG A 159 -5.23 -22.15 -4.43
N GLU A 160 -6.33 -21.63 -4.94
CA GLU A 160 -6.97 -22.19 -6.15
C GLU A 160 -6.10 -22.06 -7.42
N VAL A 161 -5.28 -21.01 -7.52
CA VAL A 161 -4.43 -20.79 -8.70
C VAL A 161 -3.04 -21.44 -8.56
N SER A 162 -2.54 -21.60 -7.34
CA SER A 162 -1.20 -22.14 -7.07
C SER A 162 -1.08 -22.81 -5.70
N ASP A 163 -0.95 -24.14 -5.72
CA ASP A 163 -0.80 -24.95 -4.50
C ASP A 163 0.58 -24.79 -3.84
N ASN A 164 1.62 -24.55 -4.64
CA ASN A 164 3.03 -24.58 -4.22
C ASN A 164 3.59 -23.21 -3.77
N VAL A 165 2.72 -22.29 -3.36
CA VAL A 165 3.12 -20.94 -2.92
C VAL A 165 3.06 -20.84 -1.40
N ASP A 166 4.13 -20.33 -0.81
CA ASP A 166 4.13 -19.87 0.57
C ASP A 166 3.31 -18.58 0.69
N ILE A 167 2.19 -18.61 1.41
CA ILE A 167 1.41 -17.40 1.67
C ILE A 167 1.86 -16.81 3.00
N LEU A 168 2.45 -15.62 2.95
CA LEU A 168 2.80 -14.85 4.15
C LEU A 168 1.75 -13.79 4.43
N LEU A 169 1.58 -13.46 5.71
CA LEU A 169 0.76 -12.32 6.12
C LEU A 169 1.62 -11.06 6.24
N CYS A 170 1.07 -9.92 5.82
CA CYS A 170 1.72 -8.63 5.97
C CYS A 170 1.87 -8.24 7.45
N HIS A 171 3.12 -8.13 7.89
CA HIS A 171 3.54 -7.66 9.22
C HIS A 171 2.82 -6.37 9.66
N TRP A 172 2.79 -5.36 8.78
CA TRP A 172 2.19 -4.07 9.12
C TRP A 172 0.69 -4.19 9.38
N HIS A 173 -0.01 -4.97 8.57
CA HIS A 173 -1.45 -5.20 8.74
C HIS A 173 -1.75 -5.99 10.01
N ILE A 174 -0.94 -7.00 10.35
CA ILE A 174 -1.06 -7.71 11.62
C ILE A 174 -0.87 -6.75 12.80
N LYS A 175 0.20 -5.94 12.79
CA LYS A 175 0.46 -4.95 13.86
C LYS A 175 -0.68 -3.94 14.00
N ARG A 176 -1.22 -3.46 12.89
CA ARG A 176 -2.36 -2.52 12.89
C ARG A 176 -3.63 -3.17 13.44
N ALA A 177 -3.85 -4.45 13.14
CA ALA A 177 -4.94 -5.25 13.70
C ALA A 177 -4.83 -5.30 15.22
N TRP A 178 -3.67 -5.74 15.71
CA TRP A 178 -3.39 -5.84 17.14
C TRP A 178 -3.59 -4.50 17.82
N GLU A 179 -3.04 -3.42 17.30
CA GLU A 179 -3.18 -2.09 17.90
C GLU A 179 -4.64 -1.65 18.08
N THR A 180 -5.49 -1.95 17.11
CA THR A 180 -6.93 -1.64 17.19
C THR A 180 -7.61 -2.42 18.32
N HIS A 181 -7.23 -3.68 18.51
CA HIS A 181 -7.80 -4.55 19.54
C HIS A 181 -7.17 -4.34 20.92
N ILE A 182 -5.90 -3.98 21.01
CA ILE A 182 -5.22 -3.56 22.25
C ILE A 182 -5.96 -2.36 22.82
N LYS A 183 -6.16 -1.31 22.01
CA LYS A 183 -6.87 -0.09 22.46
C LYS A 183 -8.30 -0.33 22.93
N ARG A 184 -8.93 -1.45 22.54
CA ARG A 184 -10.31 -1.80 22.91
C ARG A 184 -10.37 -2.77 24.09
N GLY A 185 -9.55 -3.81 24.06
CA GLY A 185 -9.62 -4.94 25.00
C GLY A 185 -8.64 -4.86 26.17
N VAL A 186 -7.60 -4.01 26.09
CA VAL A 186 -6.64 -3.79 27.19
C VAL A 186 -7.06 -2.51 27.91
N LYS A 187 -7.76 -2.67 29.03
CA LYS A 187 -8.28 -1.56 29.85
C LYS A 187 -8.12 -1.85 31.32
N ILE A 188 -7.62 -0.86 32.05
CA ILE A 188 -7.60 -0.85 33.51
C ILE A 188 -8.62 0.17 34.01
N SER A 189 -9.49 -0.27 34.91
CA SER A 189 -10.58 0.55 35.43
C SER A 189 -10.05 1.81 36.09
N LYS A 190 -10.62 2.97 35.76
CA LYS A 190 -10.36 4.28 36.36
C LYS A 190 -8.89 4.78 36.29
N SER A 191 -8.04 4.19 35.45
CA SER A 191 -6.66 4.65 35.27
C SER A 191 -6.22 4.65 33.80
N THR A 192 -6.02 5.85 33.24
CA THR A 192 -5.48 6.02 31.89
C THR A 192 -3.99 5.69 31.82
N TYR A 193 -3.24 6.03 32.88
CA TYR A 193 -1.80 5.78 32.95
C TYR A 193 -1.50 4.28 32.99
N ASP A 194 -2.15 3.54 33.90
CA ASP A 194 -1.92 2.10 34.03
C ASP A 194 -2.43 1.33 32.80
N THR A 195 -3.54 1.80 32.20
CA THR A 195 -4.00 1.27 30.90
C THR A 195 -2.90 1.39 29.86
N LYS A 196 -2.22 2.55 29.76
CA LYS A 196 -1.16 2.73 28.78
C LYS A 196 0.04 1.81 29.04
N LEU A 197 0.45 1.66 30.30
CA LEU A 197 1.52 0.72 30.68
C LEU A 197 1.16 -0.73 30.32
N ALA A 198 -0.09 -1.14 30.55
CA ALA A 198 -0.57 -2.45 30.15
C ALA A 198 -0.59 -2.64 28.64
N GLU A 199 -1.07 -1.64 27.88
CA GLU A 199 -1.02 -1.66 26.42
C GLU A 199 0.43 -1.78 25.90
N ASP A 200 1.38 -1.03 26.48
CA ASP A 200 2.79 -1.07 26.11
C ASP A 200 3.43 -2.44 26.41
N ARG A 201 3.09 -3.05 27.54
CA ARG A 201 3.51 -4.43 27.88
C ARG A 201 2.99 -5.44 26.86
N VAL A 202 1.69 -5.38 26.53
CA VAL A 202 1.08 -6.25 25.53
C VAL A 202 1.77 -6.08 24.17
N ARG A 203 2.09 -4.84 23.75
CA ARG A 203 2.84 -4.55 22.52
C ARG A 203 4.25 -5.18 22.55
N ALA A 204 4.96 -5.10 23.67
CA ALA A 204 6.29 -5.68 23.81
C ALA A 204 6.27 -7.20 23.63
N ASN A 205 5.33 -7.89 24.29
CA ASN A 205 5.22 -9.35 24.19
C ASN A 205 4.86 -9.79 22.77
N LEU A 206 3.92 -9.09 22.11
CA LEU A 206 3.56 -9.36 20.72
C LEU A 206 4.73 -9.16 19.75
N ASN A 207 5.58 -8.15 19.99
CA ASN A 207 6.79 -7.96 19.21
C ASN A 207 7.79 -9.10 19.43
N SER A 208 7.96 -9.58 20.67
CA SER A 208 8.87 -10.69 20.98
C SER A 208 8.50 -11.95 20.20
N MET A 209 7.22 -12.32 20.15
CA MET A 209 6.74 -13.42 19.31
C MET A 209 7.06 -13.16 17.82
N MET A 210 6.69 -11.98 17.32
CA MET A 210 6.77 -11.65 15.90
C MET A 210 8.21 -11.58 15.34
N TYR A 211 9.18 -11.31 16.19
CA TYR A 211 10.61 -11.27 15.83
C TYR A 211 11.39 -12.48 16.36
N SER A 212 10.71 -13.54 16.79
CA SER A 212 11.37 -14.79 17.19
C SER A 212 12.15 -15.39 16.03
N GLU A 213 13.40 -15.78 16.28
CA GLU A 213 14.32 -16.28 15.25
C GLU A 213 14.09 -17.77 14.93
N THR A 214 13.45 -18.51 15.84
CA THR A 214 13.13 -19.93 15.66
C THR A 214 11.68 -20.24 16.05
N PRO A 215 11.09 -21.33 15.51
CA PRO A 215 9.76 -21.79 15.93
C PRO A 215 9.65 -22.06 17.43
N GLU A 216 10.68 -22.62 18.05
CA GLU A 216 10.70 -22.93 19.49
C GLU A 216 10.70 -21.64 20.33
N ALA A 217 11.46 -20.63 19.90
CA ALA A 217 11.45 -19.32 20.53
C ALA A 217 10.08 -18.64 20.39
N PHE A 218 9.43 -18.80 19.24
CA PHE A 218 8.07 -18.32 19.01
C PHE A 218 7.07 -19.01 19.96
N ASP A 219 7.10 -20.33 20.05
CA ASP A 219 6.18 -21.10 20.89
C ASP A 219 6.33 -20.75 22.37
N LEU A 220 7.56 -20.58 22.84
CA LEU A 220 7.84 -20.11 24.20
C LEU A 220 7.29 -18.69 24.42
N ALA A 221 7.57 -17.76 23.51
CA ALA A 221 7.08 -16.38 23.59
C ALA A 221 5.54 -16.32 23.56
N HIS A 222 4.89 -17.20 22.79
CA HIS A 222 3.45 -17.32 22.72
C HIS A 222 2.84 -17.84 24.04
N GLN A 223 3.43 -18.87 24.64
CA GLN A 223 3.01 -19.39 25.94
C GLN A 223 3.14 -18.33 27.04
N LEU A 224 4.27 -17.62 27.08
CA LEU A 224 4.50 -16.51 28.00
C LEU A 224 3.49 -15.39 27.80
N PHE A 225 3.23 -15.01 26.54
CA PHE A 225 2.23 -14.00 26.20
C PHE A 225 0.84 -14.34 26.74
N LEU A 226 0.38 -15.60 26.58
CA LEU A 226 -0.91 -16.05 27.10
C LEU A 226 -0.96 -16.02 28.64
N ALA A 227 0.13 -16.43 29.29
CA ALA A 227 0.21 -16.47 30.75
C ALA A 227 0.23 -15.06 31.39
N GLU A 228 0.98 -14.13 30.80
CA GLU A 228 1.21 -12.77 31.33
C GLU A 228 0.08 -11.79 31.05
N ASN A 229 -0.86 -12.13 30.17
CA ASN A 229 -1.94 -11.24 29.74
C ASN A 229 -3.34 -11.84 29.97
N LYS A 230 -3.42 -12.86 30.83
CA LYS A 230 -4.66 -13.61 31.15
C LYS A 230 -5.79 -12.73 31.63
N GLU A 231 -5.48 -11.58 32.25
CA GLU A 231 -6.44 -10.61 32.75
C GLU A 231 -7.19 -9.86 31.63
N PHE A 232 -6.67 -9.85 30.40
CA PHE A 232 -7.30 -9.17 29.25
C PHE A 232 -8.12 -10.13 28.41
N GLU A 233 -9.12 -10.76 29.02
CA GLU A 233 -9.96 -11.82 28.42
C GLU A 233 -10.56 -11.41 27.06
N VAL A 234 -11.03 -10.17 26.92
CA VAL A 234 -11.60 -9.65 25.67
C VAL A 234 -10.56 -9.62 24.54
N PHE A 235 -9.33 -9.19 24.87
CA PHE A 235 -8.23 -9.15 23.91
C PHE A 235 -7.74 -10.56 23.57
N LEU A 236 -7.61 -11.45 24.57
CA LEU A 236 -7.21 -12.84 24.36
C LEU A 236 -8.24 -13.66 23.59
N ALA A 237 -9.53 -13.43 23.81
CA ALA A 237 -10.59 -14.05 23.02
C ALA A 237 -10.48 -13.67 21.54
N TYR A 238 -10.19 -12.39 21.25
CA TYR A 238 -9.87 -11.96 19.89
C TYR A 238 -8.58 -12.61 19.39
N PHE A 239 -7.51 -12.58 20.17
CA PHE A 239 -6.21 -13.09 19.76
C PHE A 239 -6.30 -14.58 19.39
N ASN A 240 -6.90 -15.41 20.25
CA ASN A 240 -7.07 -16.85 20.01
C ASN A 240 -7.99 -17.16 18.83
N LYS A 241 -9.09 -16.39 18.67
CA LYS A 241 -10.02 -16.59 17.55
C LYS A 241 -9.45 -16.10 16.22
N SER A 242 -8.72 -14.99 16.23
CA SER A 242 -8.19 -14.33 15.04
C SER A 242 -6.82 -14.85 14.59
N TYR A 243 -6.00 -15.39 15.50
CA TYR A 243 -4.72 -16.04 15.15
C TYR A 243 -4.98 -17.26 14.27
N HIS A 244 -6.11 -17.94 14.47
CA HIS A 244 -6.55 -19.06 13.63
C HIS A 244 -7.56 -18.68 12.54
N ASN A 245 -8.35 -17.61 12.69
CA ASN A 245 -9.40 -17.25 11.73
C ASN A 245 -9.58 -15.73 11.54
N GLN A 246 -9.00 -15.19 10.47
CA GLN A 246 -9.55 -14.13 9.61
C GLN A 246 -9.74 -12.71 10.20
N LEU A 247 -8.85 -11.79 9.79
CA LEU A 247 -8.88 -10.35 10.12
C LEU A 247 -9.73 -9.50 9.15
N LYS A 248 -11.05 -9.71 9.06
CA LYS A 248 -11.93 -8.80 8.29
C LYS A 248 -13.13 -8.34 9.11
N THR A 249 -13.02 -7.16 9.75
CA THR A 249 -14.22 -6.35 10.07
C THR A 249 -13.95 -4.85 10.30
N PHE A 250 -12.74 -4.42 10.71
CA PHE A 250 -12.54 -3.05 11.22
C PHE A 250 -11.80 -2.04 10.33
N TYR A 251 -11.37 -2.43 9.12
CA TYR A 251 -10.50 -1.58 8.27
C TYR A 251 -11.21 -0.52 7.42
N PHE A 252 -12.54 -0.42 7.46
CA PHE A 252 -13.33 0.34 6.48
C PHE A 252 -13.63 1.82 6.82
N GLY A 253 -12.76 2.52 7.54
CA GLY A 253 -12.85 3.99 7.67
C GLY A 253 -11.47 4.59 7.94
N ARG A 254 -11.01 5.67 7.31
CA ARG A 254 -11.60 6.69 6.44
C ARG A 254 -10.46 7.24 5.57
N SER A 255 -10.62 7.42 4.26
CA SER A 255 -9.98 8.48 3.45
C SER A 255 -10.45 8.40 1.98
N ARG A 256 -10.24 9.49 1.23
CA ARG A 256 -10.98 9.92 0.03
C ARG A 256 -10.68 9.09 -1.22
N SER A 257 -11.74 8.51 -1.80
CA SER A 257 -11.77 7.74 -3.04
C SER A 257 -11.46 8.59 -4.28
N LEU A 258 -10.72 8.02 -5.24
CA LEU A 258 -10.45 8.63 -6.56
C LEU A 258 -11.31 7.97 -7.66
N HIS A 259 -11.48 8.57 -8.84
CA HIS A 259 -12.08 7.84 -9.97
C HIS A 259 -11.07 6.86 -10.58
N VAL A 260 -11.54 5.79 -11.25
CA VAL A 260 -10.69 4.74 -11.84
C VAL A 260 -9.71 5.30 -12.88
N ASP A 261 -10.14 6.26 -13.70
CA ASP A 261 -9.30 6.94 -14.69
C ASP A 261 -8.18 7.76 -14.03
N ARG A 262 -8.48 8.44 -12.93
CA ARG A 262 -7.48 9.14 -12.10
C ARG A 262 -6.48 8.17 -11.48
N LEU A 263 -6.95 7.00 -11.04
CA LEU A 263 -6.07 5.96 -10.50
C LEU A 263 -5.14 5.41 -11.59
N ALA A 264 -5.67 5.09 -12.77
CA ALA A 264 -4.87 4.65 -13.92
C ALA A 264 -3.82 5.69 -14.35
N CYS A 265 -4.21 6.97 -14.43
CA CYS A 265 -3.29 8.07 -14.74
C CYS A 265 -2.18 8.20 -13.69
N LEU A 266 -2.51 8.19 -12.40
CA LEU A 266 -1.53 8.37 -11.32
C LEU A 266 -0.54 7.20 -11.27
N LEU A 267 -1.05 5.96 -11.33
CA LEU A 267 -0.22 4.76 -11.26
C LEU A 267 0.68 4.62 -12.50
N SER A 268 0.17 4.93 -13.70
CA SER A 268 0.96 4.78 -14.93
C SER A 268 1.90 5.96 -15.22
N GLN A 269 1.47 7.20 -14.97
CA GLN A 269 2.23 8.40 -15.36
C GLN A 269 3.07 8.99 -14.24
N VAL A 270 2.78 8.69 -12.98
CA VAL A 270 3.52 9.26 -11.84
C VAL A 270 4.33 8.18 -11.15
N VAL A 271 3.65 7.10 -10.71
CA VAL A 271 4.29 6.05 -9.93
C VAL A 271 5.25 5.24 -10.81
N ALA A 272 4.77 4.65 -11.91
CA ALA A 272 5.60 3.82 -12.78
C ALA A 272 6.78 4.60 -13.40
N LEU A 273 6.57 5.86 -13.83
CA LEU A 273 7.66 6.70 -14.35
C LEU A 273 8.72 7.04 -13.29
N GLY A 274 8.31 7.36 -12.05
CA GLY A 274 9.25 7.62 -10.97
C GLY A 274 10.15 6.43 -10.68
N TYR A 275 9.57 5.23 -10.64
CA TYR A 275 10.34 3.99 -10.46
C TYR A 275 11.25 3.67 -11.65
N TRP A 276 10.77 3.86 -12.88
CA TRP A 276 11.59 3.65 -14.07
C TRP A 276 12.80 4.60 -14.12
N GLN A 277 12.61 5.87 -13.75
CA GLN A 277 13.70 6.84 -13.62
C GLN A 277 14.72 6.44 -12.56
N ASP A 278 14.26 5.95 -11.39
CA ASP A 278 15.15 5.42 -10.35
C ASP A 278 15.95 4.21 -10.86
N THR A 279 15.32 3.29 -11.59
CA THR A 279 15.99 2.14 -12.19
C THR A 279 17.03 2.56 -13.22
N ILE A 280 16.72 3.48 -14.13
CA ILE A 280 17.69 4.02 -15.10
C ILE A 280 18.85 4.70 -14.40
N LYS A 281 18.56 5.46 -13.33
CA LYS A 281 19.62 6.14 -12.58
C LYS A 281 20.59 5.14 -11.96
N VAL A 282 20.10 4.09 -11.34
CA VAL A 282 20.97 3.07 -10.73
C VAL A 282 21.67 2.23 -11.79
N ALA A 283 20.97 1.78 -12.83
CA ALA A 283 21.53 0.92 -13.89
C ALA A 283 22.64 1.60 -14.72
N ASN A 284 22.64 2.92 -14.79
CA ASN A 284 23.65 3.70 -15.51
C ASN A 284 24.58 4.47 -14.56
N ASP A 285 24.64 4.08 -13.28
CA ASP A 285 25.46 4.73 -12.24
C ASP A 285 25.23 6.25 -12.08
N PHE A 286 24.10 6.77 -12.56
CA PHE A 286 23.63 8.12 -12.25
C PHE A 286 23.05 8.23 -10.82
N GLY A 287 23.11 7.15 -10.01
CA GLY A 287 22.66 7.11 -8.62
C GLY A 287 23.74 6.51 -7.71
N GLY A 288 24.45 7.29 -6.89
CA GLY A 288 24.35 8.71 -6.66
C GLY A 288 25.58 9.23 -5.94
N PHE A 289 25.73 10.56 -5.88
CA PHE A 289 26.73 11.17 -5.03
C PHE A 289 26.52 10.66 -3.60
N ARG A 290 27.43 9.80 -3.13
CA ARG A 290 27.67 9.66 -1.71
C ARG A 290 28.08 11.07 -1.28
N LEU A 291 27.18 11.77 -0.58
CA LEU A 291 27.50 13.09 -0.07
C LEU A 291 28.83 12.92 0.67
N THR A 292 29.83 13.70 0.26
CA THR A 292 31.09 13.73 1.00
C THR A 292 30.77 14.00 2.47
N VAL A 293 31.63 13.57 3.40
CA VAL A 293 31.42 13.82 4.84
C VAL A 293 31.04 15.29 5.12
N ASN A 294 31.59 16.20 4.32
CA ASN A 294 31.28 17.63 4.39
C ASN A 294 29.88 17.98 3.86
N GLN A 295 29.43 17.38 2.76
CA GLN A 295 28.07 17.57 2.23
C GLN A 295 27.02 16.89 3.11
N GLU A 296 27.32 15.76 3.74
CA GLU A 296 26.43 15.08 4.68
C GLU A 296 26.31 15.89 5.99
N LYS A 297 27.41 16.51 6.45
CA LYS A 297 27.37 17.50 7.53
C LYS A 297 26.52 18.71 7.15
N LYS A 298 26.65 19.26 5.93
CA LYS A 298 25.80 20.36 5.45
C LYS A 298 24.33 19.98 5.36
N ARG A 299 24.02 18.76 4.92
CA ARG A 299 22.65 18.23 4.87
C ARG A 299 22.04 18.11 6.27
N ARG A 300 22.78 17.56 7.24
CA ARG A 300 22.33 17.47 8.64
C ARG A 300 22.19 18.85 9.28
N ALA A 301 23.12 19.76 9.00
CA ALA A 301 23.02 21.15 9.45
C ALA A 301 21.78 21.84 8.88
N ALA A 302 21.42 21.57 7.62
CA ALA A 302 20.22 22.11 6.99
C ALA A 302 18.91 21.66 7.68
N TYR A 303 18.87 20.46 8.25
CA TYR A 303 17.74 19.99 9.07
C TYR A 303 17.69 20.61 10.47
N CYS A 304 18.77 21.24 10.91
CA CYS A 304 18.85 21.97 12.18
C CYS A 304 18.66 23.48 12.00
N ILE A 305 18.47 23.97 10.77
CA ILE A 305 18.14 25.37 10.51
C ILE A 305 16.71 25.59 11.00
N ASP A 306 16.55 26.54 11.92
CA ASP A 306 15.26 26.96 12.42
C ASP A 306 14.36 27.38 11.26
N TYR A 307 13.07 27.05 11.35
CA TYR A 307 12.12 27.23 10.25
C TYR A 307 12.08 28.69 9.75
N ASP A 308 12.17 29.66 10.66
CA ASP A 308 12.11 31.08 10.29
C ASP A 308 13.41 31.55 9.62
N VAL A 309 14.56 30.98 10.01
CA VAL A 309 15.87 31.21 9.36
C VAL A 309 15.93 30.55 7.99
N ALA A 310 15.35 29.36 7.84
CA ALA A 310 15.27 28.67 6.55
C ALA A 310 14.42 29.46 5.54
N CYS A 311 13.37 30.13 6.01
CA CYS A 311 12.55 31.01 5.17
C CYS A 311 13.32 32.26 4.70
N SER A 312 14.15 32.89 5.53
CA SER A 312 14.92 34.09 5.14
C SER A 312 16.06 33.81 4.16
N MET A 313 16.45 32.55 3.97
CA MET A 313 17.49 32.16 3.01
C MET A 313 16.95 31.93 1.58
N VAL A 314 15.62 32.00 1.40
CA VAL A 314 14.92 31.78 0.12
C VAL A 314 14.33 33.09 -0.44
N GLU A 315 14.49 34.21 0.29
CA GLU A 315 14.26 35.59 -0.18
C GLU A 315 15.56 36.20 -0.71
#